data_AF-A0A538Q1R8-F1
#
_entry.id   AF-A0A538Q1R8-F1
#
_cell.length_a   1.000
_cell.length_b   1.000
_cell.length_c   1.000
_cell.angle_alpha   90.00
_cell.angle_beta   90.00
_cell.angle_gamma   90.00
#
_symmetry.space_group_name_H-M   'P 1'
#
loop_
_entity.id
_entity.type
_entity.pdbx_description
1 polymer ?
#
loop_
_entity_poly.entity_id
_entity_poly.type
_entity_poly.pdbx_seq_one_letter_code
_entity_poly.pdbx_strand_id
1 'polypeptide(L)'
;MSAQCNVGTDAPNENRRAFEEYGLYALAFAEFDDQGWSYDGDRQLTFIRERLSSELKDPAYADWDFVVVVFAHGWHHNAHDNDCNVQEARQMLRIASEQFEAAVKDKKWRHRRVFGIYVGWRGESVNAALLRYTTVIDRRDVAEKVAKGSVRQLLADLHQQQLIARAAAAGDPGRKTADGQVDSKQVAARVYTIVVGHSFGGLIVFNALSQQLISDLTAVADNVCTPGGVTGVSRPWPDSVVLINPAFEATRFEPLNRIADRAAACGYKANYPLLTVITADNDRWTGPVFTAGRSVLTLFGKYDDSSPQSRAKERNANVHASGFVNRYRTHRLCLPTGSDAATISVALTPASTADPRTVSERAVWVVGAPPVIVDGHDGFLYARRRGAIPQPYLLYWLVATHVDPAKAVSPPGVCGAWHWPAR
;
A
#
# COMPACT_ATOMS: atom_id res chain seq x y z
N MET A 1 22.38 -6.76 -9.78
CA MET A 1 20.94 -7.11 -9.71
C MET A 1 20.69 -8.30 -10.61
N SER A 2 20.18 -9.40 -10.06
CA SER A 2 19.69 -10.51 -10.87
C SER A 2 18.54 -10.01 -11.75
N ALA A 3 18.53 -10.34 -13.04
CA ALA A 3 17.40 -10.07 -13.93
C ALA A 3 16.14 -10.87 -13.55
N GLN A 4 16.25 -11.80 -12.59
CA GLN A 4 15.19 -12.68 -12.12
C GLN A 4 14.90 -12.44 -10.63
N CYS A 5 13.62 -12.24 -10.29
CA CYS A 5 13.17 -12.29 -8.89
C CYS A 5 13.17 -13.76 -8.45
N ASN A 6 14.11 -14.12 -7.59
CA ASN A 6 14.21 -15.48 -7.09
C ASN A 6 13.86 -15.50 -5.60
N VAL A 7 13.29 -16.61 -5.17
CA VAL A 7 13.07 -16.88 -3.76
C VAL A 7 14.40 -17.01 -3.06
N GLY A 8 14.49 -16.45 -1.86
CA GLY A 8 15.63 -16.66 -1.01
C GLY A 8 15.68 -18.10 -0.50
N THR A 9 16.89 -18.56 -0.21
CA THR A 9 17.16 -19.90 0.35
C THR A 9 18.27 -19.78 1.39
N ASP A 10 18.27 -20.69 2.36
CA ASP A 10 19.33 -20.81 3.35
C ASP A 10 20.72 -20.79 2.69
N ALA A 11 21.59 -19.91 3.15
CA ALA A 11 22.96 -19.78 2.67
C ALA A 11 23.94 -19.75 3.86
N PRO A 12 25.16 -20.31 3.72
CA PRO A 12 26.13 -20.37 4.83
C PRO A 12 26.50 -19.01 5.46
N ASN A 13 26.36 -17.92 4.71
CA ASN A 13 26.67 -16.55 5.15
C ASN A 13 25.42 -15.66 5.22
N GLU A 14 24.24 -16.27 5.41
CA GLU A 14 23.00 -15.52 5.51
C GLU A 14 23.01 -14.58 6.72
N ASN A 15 22.71 -13.31 6.47
CA ASN A 15 22.57 -12.31 7.51
C ASN A 15 21.18 -12.36 8.14
N ARG A 16 21.03 -13.06 9.27
CA ARG A 16 19.76 -13.19 10.02
C ARG A 16 19.51 -12.05 11.02
N ARG A 17 19.90 -10.83 10.66
CA ARG A 17 19.66 -9.66 11.53
C ARG A 17 18.17 -9.36 11.56
N ALA A 18 17.61 -9.29 12.77
CA ALA A 18 16.25 -8.77 12.97
C ALA A 18 16.14 -7.27 12.66
N PHE A 19 17.26 -6.56 12.55
CA PHE A 19 17.34 -5.11 12.33
C PHE A 19 18.58 -4.67 11.57
N GLU A 20 18.41 -3.75 10.63
CA GLU A 20 19.44 -3.16 9.79
C GLU A 20 19.37 -1.63 9.87
N GLU A 21 20.50 -0.99 10.15
CA GLU A 21 20.62 0.47 10.29
C GLU A 21 21.42 1.06 9.13
N TYR A 22 20.89 2.09 8.48
CA TYR A 22 21.51 2.76 7.34
C TYR A 22 21.53 4.30 7.49
N GLY A 23 21.33 4.83 8.71
CA GLY A 23 21.36 6.25 9.02
C GLY A 23 20.00 6.89 8.79
N LEU A 24 19.70 7.28 7.54
CA LEU A 24 18.42 7.94 7.19
C LEU A 24 17.24 6.96 7.10
N TYR A 25 17.53 5.66 7.04
CA TYR A 25 16.52 4.61 7.06
C TYR A 25 17.02 3.38 7.81
N ALA A 26 16.08 2.54 8.25
CA ALA A 26 16.34 1.23 8.83
C ALA A 26 15.33 0.22 8.30
N LEU A 27 15.65 -1.06 8.46
CA LEU A 27 14.78 -2.18 8.15
C LEU A 27 14.75 -3.16 9.33
N ALA A 28 13.56 -3.42 9.85
CA ALA A 28 13.30 -4.48 10.82
C ALA A 28 12.52 -5.63 10.17
N PHE A 29 12.66 -6.84 10.70
CA PHE A 29 11.92 -8.01 10.23
C PHE A 29 10.88 -8.44 11.27
N ALA A 30 9.64 -8.65 10.82
CA ALA A 30 8.56 -9.24 11.59
C ALA A 30 8.04 -10.47 10.84
N GLU A 31 8.42 -11.65 11.30
CA GLU A 31 8.11 -12.92 10.66
C GLU A 31 6.93 -13.62 11.33
N PHE A 32 6.12 -14.30 10.52
CA PHE A 32 4.93 -15.02 10.95
C PHE A 32 4.90 -16.43 10.36
N ASP A 33 4.48 -17.39 11.18
CA ASP A 33 4.36 -18.78 10.76
C ASP A 33 3.07 -19.06 9.95
N ASP A 34 2.91 -20.30 9.47
CA ASP A 34 1.76 -20.70 8.65
C ASP A 34 0.41 -20.66 9.40
N GLN A 35 0.42 -20.54 10.74
CA GLN A 35 -0.77 -20.34 11.56
C GLN A 35 -1.01 -18.87 11.90
N GLY A 36 -0.12 -17.97 11.46
CA GLY A 36 -0.17 -16.54 11.72
C GLY A 36 0.38 -16.13 13.09
N TRP A 37 1.12 -17.00 13.77
CA TRP A 37 1.78 -16.65 15.03
C TRP A 37 3.08 -15.93 14.73
N SER A 38 3.51 -15.05 15.65
CA SER A 38 4.81 -14.41 15.54
C SER A 38 5.93 -15.46 15.65
N TYR A 39 6.93 -15.32 14.79
CA TYR A 39 8.12 -16.14 14.85
C TYR A 39 8.93 -15.83 16.12
N ASP A 40 9.48 -16.88 16.76
CA ASP A 40 10.28 -16.78 17.99
C ASP A 40 9.58 -16.04 19.16
N GLY A 41 8.27 -16.22 19.31
CA GLY A 41 7.51 -15.80 20.49
C GLY A 41 7.56 -14.29 20.77
N ASP A 42 6.94 -13.48 19.90
CA ASP A 42 6.81 -12.01 19.99
C ASP A 42 8.11 -11.20 20.13
N ARG A 43 9.29 -11.84 20.14
CA ARG A 43 10.59 -11.18 20.32
C ARG A 43 10.85 -10.10 19.28
N GLN A 44 10.59 -10.40 18.00
CA GLN A 44 10.75 -9.45 16.90
C GLN A 44 9.78 -8.25 17.02
N LEU A 45 8.52 -8.52 17.38
CA LEU A 45 7.48 -7.49 17.54
C LEU A 45 7.83 -6.55 18.71
N THR A 46 8.24 -7.13 19.84
CA THR A 46 8.68 -6.40 21.02
C THR A 46 9.88 -5.52 20.70
N PHE A 47 10.89 -6.06 19.99
CA PHE A 47 12.05 -5.31 19.55
C PHE A 47 11.67 -4.13 18.64
N ILE A 48 10.81 -4.35 17.64
CA ILE A 48 10.35 -3.29 16.73
C ILE A 48 9.69 -2.16 17.51
N ARG A 49 8.76 -2.51 18.40
CA ARG A 49 8.03 -1.55 19.24
C ARG A 49 8.98 -0.74 20.12
N GLU A 50 9.90 -1.41 20.81
CA GLU A 50 10.86 -0.76 21.70
C GLU A 50 11.84 0.12 20.95
N ARG A 51 12.34 -0.36 19.80
CA ARG A 51 13.26 0.41 18.95
C ARG A 51 12.60 1.67 18.41
N LEU A 52 11.41 1.55 17.83
CA LEU A 52 10.65 2.71 17.34
C LEU A 52 10.34 3.68 18.48
N SER A 53 9.88 3.18 19.64
CA SER A 53 9.59 4.03 20.81
C SER A 53 10.83 4.78 21.31
N SER A 54 12.00 4.12 21.27
CA SER A 54 13.29 4.73 21.64
C SER A 54 13.68 5.84 20.67
N GLU A 55 13.61 5.60 19.35
CA GLU A 55 13.97 6.62 18.36
C GLU A 55 13.02 7.83 18.41
N LEU A 56 11.72 7.61 18.65
CA LEU A 56 10.75 8.70 18.77
C LEU A 56 10.99 9.61 19.99
N LYS A 57 11.69 9.11 21.00
CA LYS A 57 12.06 9.84 22.23
C LYS A 57 13.48 10.39 22.19
N ASP A 58 14.28 10.02 21.20
CA ASP A 58 15.68 10.45 21.09
C ASP A 58 15.74 11.96 20.74
N PRO A 59 16.44 12.78 21.54
CA PRO A 59 16.66 14.18 21.24
C PRO A 59 17.30 14.43 19.87
N ALA A 60 18.07 13.48 19.32
CA ALA A 60 18.66 13.58 17.99
C ALA A 60 17.60 13.71 16.87
N TYR A 61 16.39 13.20 17.11
CA TYR A 61 15.27 13.26 16.17
C TYR A 61 14.18 14.27 16.58
N ALA A 62 14.48 15.20 17.51
CA ALA A 62 13.51 16.22 17.93
C ALA A 62 12.94 17.01 16.73
N ASP A 63 13.81 17.30 15.75
CA ASP A 63 13.46 18.05 14.54
C ASP A 63 13.01 17.21 13.34
N TRP A 64 12.81 15.91 13.52
CA TRP A 64 12.50 14.96 12.45
C TRP A 64 11.04 14.49 12.51
N ASP A 65 10.52 14.12 11.34
CA ASP A 65 9.31 13.31 11.23
C ASP A 65 9.71 11.85 10.94
N PHE A 66 8.90 10.89 11.35
CA PHE A 66 9.10 9.47 11.05
C PHE A 66 8.13 9.01 9.98
N VAL A 67 8.62 8.23 9.02
CA VAL A 67 7.80 7.51 8.04
C VAL A 67 8.00 6.02 8.28
N VAL A 68 7.04 5.39 8.96
CA VAL A 68 7.00 3.95 9.18
C VAL A 68 6.43 3.30 7.93
N VAL A 69 7.22 2.43 7.29
CA VAL A 69 6.81 1.72 6.07
C VAL A 69 6.78 0.23 6.37
N VAL A 70 5.59 -0.33 6.44
CA VAL A 70 5.39 -1.79 6.56
C VAL A 70 5.28 -2.37 5.15
N PHE A 71 6.05 -3.39 4.81
CA PHE A 71 5.97 -4.09 3.52
C PHE A 71 5.71 -5.58 3.75
N ALA A 72 4.54 -6.06 3.34
CA ALA A 72 4.19 -7.48 3.33
C ALA A 72 4.40 -8.08 1.94
N HIS A 73 5.26 -9.09 1.87
CA HIS A 73 5.62 -9.71 0.59
C HIS A 73 4.56 -10.70 0.08
N GLY A 74 4.67 -11.01 -1.22
CA GLY A 74 3.77 -11.88 -1.96
C GLY A 74 4.01 -13.38 -1.79
N TRP A 75 3.24 -14.15 -2.58
CA TRP A 75 3.47 -15.58 -2.81
C TRP A 75 4.89 -15.84 -3.33
N HIS A 76 5.46 -17.00 -3.02
CA HIS A 76 6.75 -17.42 -3.56
C HIS A 76 7.95 -16.61 -3.04
N HIS A 77 7.85 -16.06 -1.82
CA HIS A 77 8.89 -15.29 -1.14
C HIS A 77 8.97 -15.62 0.35
N ASN A 78 10.08 -15.23 0.98
CA ASN A 78 10.32 -15.39 2.41
C ASN A 78 11.16 -14.21 2.96
N ALA A 79 11.72 -14.37 4.15
CA ALA A 79 12.56 -13.38 4.84
C ALA A 79 14.06 -13.66 4.72
N HIS A 80 14.50 -14.60 3.87
CA HIS A 80 15.92 -14.84 3.67
C HIS A 80 16.60 -13.61 3.08
N ASP A 81 17.83 -13.34 3.51
CA ASP A 81 18.61 -12.16 3.12
C ASP A 81 18.78 -12.04 1.59
N ASN A 82 18.86 -13.17 0.89
CA ASN A 82 19.01 -13.27 -0.56
C ASN A 82 17.69 -13.28 -1.34
N ASP A 83 16.53 -13.19 -0.68
CA ASP A 83 15.23 -13.13 -1.35
C ASP A 83 15.06 -11.80 -2.11
N CYS A 84 14.54 -11.87 -3.33
CA CYS A 84 14.39 -10.66 -4.15
C CYS A 84 13.44 -9.62 -3.52
N ASN A 85 12.38 -10.02 -2.80
CA ASN A 85 11.47 -9.07 -2.16
C ASN A 85 12.13 -8.37 -0.96
N VAL A 86 13.00 -9.07 -0.23
CA VAL A 86 13.83 -8.45 0.81
C VAL A 86 14.77 -7.41 0.18
N GLN A 87 15.42 -7.75 -0.93
CA GLN A 87 16.28 -6.81 -1.66
C GLN A 87 15.51 -5.61 -2.22
N GLU A 88 14.30 -5.82 -2.74
CA GLU A 88 13.44 -4.74 -3.22
C GLU A 88 12.91 -3.87 -2.08
N ALA A 89 12.57 -4.44 -0.92
CA ALA A 89 12.20 -3.66 0.26
C ALA A 89 13.36 -2.75 0.70
N ARG A 90 14.60 -3.25 0.75
CA ARG A 90 15.79 -2.42 1.04
C ARG A 90 15.95 -1.27 0.05
N GLN A 91 15.83 -1.56 -1.25
CA GLN A 91 15.92 -0.52 -2.28
C GLN A 91 14.78 0.49 -2.19
N MET A 92 13.57 0.03 -1.90
CA MET A 92 12.39 0.88 -1.72
C MET A 92 12.61 1.88 -0.58
N LEU A 93 13.09 1.43 0.57
CA LEU A 93 13.34 2.28 1.73
C LEU A 93 14.48 3.27 1.48
N ARG A 94 15.57 2.83 0.84
CA ARG A 94 16.67 3.70 0.43
C ARG A 94 16.19 4.82 -0.49
N ILE A 95 15.49 4.47 -1.57
CA ILE A 95 15.00 5.44 -2.55
C ILE A 95 13.96 6.39 -1.92
N ALA A 96 13.04 5.87 -1.10
CA ALA A 96 12.06 6.70 -0.40
C ALA A 96 12.75 7.72 0.53
N SER A 97 13.76 7.28 1.28
CA SER A 97 14.57 8.15 2.14
C SER A 97 15.29 9.25 1.35
N GLU A 98 15.93 8.91 0.23
CA GLU A 98 16.58 9.88 -0.66
C GLU A 98 15.59 10.91 -1.23
N GLN A 99 14.40 10.48 -1.63
CA GLN A 99 13.36 11.36 -2.17
C GLN A 99 12.75 12.28 -1.10
N PHE A 100 12.55 11.79 0.12
CA PHE A 100 12.11 12.63 1.23
C PHE A 100 13.16 13.69 1.59
N GLU A 101 14.44 13.33 1.64
CA GLU A 101 15.52 14.30 1.90
C GLU A 101 15.68 15.31 0.75
N ALA A 102 15.42 14.91 -0.50
CA ALA A 102 15.37 15.86 -1.61
C ALA A 102 14.25 16.90 -1.42
N ALA A 103 13.08 16.48 -0.94
CA ALA A 103 11.96 17.39 -0.67
C ALA A 103 12.24 18.38 0.47
N VAL A 104 13.12 18.05 1.42
CA VAL A 104 13.58 18.97 2.48
C VAL A 104 14.35 20.15 1.89
N LYS A 105 15.18 19.93 0.87
CA LYS A 105 16.00 20.98 0.22
C LYS A 105 15.15 22.10 -0.39
N ASP A 106 13.91 21.79 -0.75
CA ASP A 106 12.92 22.77 -1.23
C ASP A 106 12.32 23.64 -0.11
N LYS A 107 12.83 23.53 1.13
CA LYS A 107 12.45 24.28 2.35
C LYS A 107 10.98 24.17 2.76
N LYS A 108 10.28 23.13 2.30
CA LYS A 108 8.85 22.89 2.60
C LYS A 108 8.60 21.80 3.64
N TRP A 109 9.61 21.00 3.96
CA TRP A 109 9.46 19.77 4.75
C TRP A 109 10.59 19.61 5.77
N ARG A 110 10.29 18.99 6.91
CA ARG A 110 11.28 18.56 7.92
C ARG A 110 12.01 17.30 7.45
N HIS A 111 13.20 17.06 8.01
CA HIS A 111 13.92 15.79 7.81
C HIS A 111 13.05 14.59 8.17
N ARG A 112 13.20 13.49 7.43
CA ARG A 112 12.35 12.31 7.61
C ARG A 112 13.18 11.06 7.84
N ARG A 113 12.96 10.41 8.98
CA ARG A 113 13.54 9.10 9.29
C ARG A 113 12.61 8.00 8.75
N VAL A 114 13.09 7.16 7.84
CA VAL A 114 12.27 6.08 7.26
C VAL A 114 12.47 4.78 8.05
N PHE A 115 11.46 4.36 8.81
CA PHE A 115 11.50 3.13 9.61
C PHE A 115 10.78 2.00 8.89
N GLY A 116 11.53 1.16 8.18
CA GLY A 116 11.00 0.03 7.42
C GLY A 116 10.75 -1.20 8.27
N ILE A 117 9.65 -1.90 8.01
CA ILE A 117 9.31 -3.19 8.62
C ILE A 117 8.94 -4.16 7.50
N TYR A 118 9.74 -5.21 7.32
CA TYR A 118 9.45 -6.30 6.40
C TYR A 118 8.60 -7.35 7.12
N VAL A 119 7.40 -7.58 6.61
CA VAL A 119 6.50 -8.63 7.11
C VAL A 119 6.76 -9.90 6.32
N GLY A 120 7.44 -10.84 6.97
CA GLY A 120 7.84 -12.15 6.45
C GLY A 120 6.83 -13.25 6.77
N TRP A 121 6.56 -14.14 5.83
CA TRP A 121 5.83 -15.39 6.04
C TRP A 121 6.32 -16.44 5.03
N ARG A 122 5.94 -17.71 5.19
CA ARG A 122 6.37 -18.77 4.26
C ARG A 122 5.50 -18.77 3.00
N GLY A 123 5.85 -17.90 2.06
CA GLY A 123 5.13 -17.71 0.80
C GLY A 123 5.33 -18.83 -0.21
N GLU A 124 6.39 -19.63 -0.11
CA GLU A 124 6.61 -20.83 -0.93
C GLU A 124 6.37 -22.11 -0.11
N SER A 125 5.63 -23.06 -0.68
CA SER A 125 5.54 -24.43 -0.16
C SER A 125 6.49 -25.35 -0.95
N VAL A 126 6.89 -26.48 -0.34
CA VAL A 126 7.87 -27.45 -0.85
C VAL A 126 7.81 -27.59 -2.37
N ASN A 127 9.00 -27.60 -3.00
CA ASN A 127 9.29 -27.48 -4.44
C ASN A 127 8.59 -28.54 -5.34
N ALA A 128 7.25 -28.47 -5.41
CA ALA A 128 6.41 -29.32 -6.23
C ALA A 128 5.96 -28.54 -7.46
N ALA A 129 6.92 -28.26 -8.35
CA ALA A 129 6.69 -27.51 -9.59
C ALA A 129 5.57 -28.09 -10.49
N LEU A 130 5.16 -29.35 -10.29
CA LEU A 130 4.04 -30.01 -10.98
C LEU A 130 2.65 -29.68 -10.41
N LEU A 131 2.55 -29.07 -9.22
CA LEU A 131 1.29 -28.84 -8.50
C LEU A 131 1.02 -27.33 -8.25
N ARG A 132 1.50 -26.47 -9.14
CA ARG A 132 1.47 -24.99 -8.97
C ARG A 132 0.11 -24.39 -8.60
N TYR A 133 -1.00 -24.97 -9.06
CA TYR A 133 -2.33 -24.45 -8.73
C TYR A 133 -2.77 -24.82 -7.31
N THR A 134 -2.45 -26.04 -6.84
CA THR A 134 -2.78 -26.43 -5.46
C THR A 134 -1.90 -25.71 -4.46
N THR A 135 -0.65 -25.39 -4.80
CA THR A 135 0.22 -24.55 -3.96
C THR A 135 -0.32 -23.13 -3.84
N VAL A 136 -0.94 -22.56 -4.89
CA VAL A 136 -1.54 -21.22 -4.83
C VAL A 136 -2.75 -21.20 -3.90
N ILE A 137 -3.63 -22.21 -3.93
CA ILE A 137 -4.78 -22.28 -3.00
C ILE A 137 -4.30 -22.46 -1.57
N ASP A 138 -3.39 -23.40 -1.32
CA ASP A 138 -2.85 -23.64 0.02
C ASP A 138 -2.13 -22.41 0.59
N ARG A 139 -1.29 -21.74 -0.21
CA ARG A 139 -0.59 -20.52 0.21
C ARG A 139 -1.53 -19.33 0.39
N ARG A 140 -2.64 -19.27 -0.36
CA ARG A 140 -3.71 -18.31 -0.10
C ARG A 140 -4.34 -18.55 1.28
N ASP A 141 -4.68 -19.80 1.60
CA ASP A 141 -5.29 -20.14 2.89
C ASP A 141 -4.35 -19.83 4.06
N VAL A 142 -3.05 -20.08 3.88
CA VAL A 142 -2.01 -19.65 4.85
C VAL A 142 -1.97 -18.13 4.97
N ALA A 143 -1.95 -17.39 3.86
CA ALA A 143 -2.00 -15.93 3.91
C ALA A 143 -3.26 -15.41 4.63
N GLU A 144 -4.40 -16.08 4.49
CA GLU A 144 -5.62 -15.75 5.25
C GLU A 144 -5.49 -16.01 6.76
N LYS A 145 -4.74 -17.04 7.18
CA LYS A 145 -4.43 -17.29 8.60
C LYS A 145 -3.48 -16.23 9.14
N VAL A 146 -2.39 -15.94 8.42
CA VAL A 146 -1.44 -14.88 8.76
C VAL A 146 -2.16 -13.54 8.94
N ALA A 147 -3.06 -13.18 8.03
CA ALA A 147 -3.85 -11.95 8.10
C ALA A 147 -4.74 -11.80 9.34
N LYS A 148 -5.09 -12.93 9.98
CA LYS A 148 -5.94 -13.00 11.17
C LYS A 148 -5.12 -13.10 12.47
N GLY A 149 -3.85 -13.45 12.39
CA GLY A 149 -2.96 -13.67 13.53
C GLY A 149 -2.19 -12.44 14.01
N SER A 150 -0.98 -12.66 14.51
CA SER A 150 -0.13 -11.67 15.19
C SER A 150 0.32 -10.49 14.31
N VAL A 151 0.13 -10.53 12.99
CA VAL A 151 0.34 -9.34 12.14
C VAL A 151 -0.56 -8.17 12.58
N ARG A 152 -1.73 -8.48 13.13
CA ARG A 152 -2.65 -7.47 13.70
C ARG A 152 -2.10 -6.85 14.99
N GLN A 153 -1.37 -7.61 15.79
CA GLN A 153 -0.67 -7.09 16.97
C GLN A 153 0.43 -6.12 16.56
N LEU A 154 1.26 -6.48 15.57
CA LEU A 154 2.25 -5.55 15.01
C LEU A 154 1.60 -4.23 14.56
N LEU A 155 0.52 -4.31 13.77
CA LEU A 155 -0.20 -3.13 13.30
C LEU A 155 -0.78 -2.31 14.46
N ALA A 156 -1.38 -2.94 15.47
CA ALA A 156 -1.90 -2.26 16.64
C ALA A 156 -0.80 -1.56 17.46
N ASP A 157 0.37 -2.19 17.63
CA ASP A 157 1.51 -1.59 18.32
C ASP A 157 2.01 -0.34 17.59
N LEU A 158 2.09 -0.38 16.25
CA LEU A 158 2.48 0.78 15.43
C LEU A 158 1.45 1.92 15.53
N HIS A 159 0.16 1.59 15.46
CA HIS A 159 -0.89 2.59 15.67
C HIS A 159 -0.74 3.26 17.04
N GLN A 160 -0.48 2.47 18.08
CA GLN A 160 -0.30 3.01 19.42
C GLN A 160 0.94 3.91 19.54
N GLN A 161 2.08 3.54 18.94
CA GLN A 161 3.25 4.43 18.91
C GLN A 161 2.95 5.75 18.18
N GLN A 162 2.20 5.70 17.09
CA GLN A 162 1.79 6.89 16.35
C GLN A 162 0.87 7.79 17.18
N LEU A 163 -0.09 7.23 17.92
CA LEU A 163 -0.95 7.99 18.83
C LEU A 163 -0.14 8.65 19.96
N ILE A 164 0.78 7.92 20.58
CA ILE A 164 1.68 8.45 21.64
C ILE A 164 2.52 9.62 21.07
N ALA A 165 3.12 9.45 19.90
CA ALA A 165 3.94 10.49 19.28
C ALA A 165 3.11 11.73 18.89
N ARG A 166 1.88 11.54 18.43
CA ARG A 166 0.95 12.65 18.13
C ARG A 166 0.55 13.40 19.40
N ALA A 167 0.22 12.70 20.48
CA ALA A 167 -0.10 13.32 21.76
C ALA A 167 1.08 14.12 22.32
N ALA A 168 2.29 13.56 22.26
CA ALA A 168 3.52 14.26 22.66
C ALA A 168 3.79 15.51 21.80
N ALA A 169 3.49 15.47 20.49
CA ALA A 169 3.63 16.62 19.60
C ALA A 169 2.62 17.74 19.88
N ALA A 170 1.42 17.40 20.33
CA ALA A 170 0.35 18.36 20.61
C ALA A 170 0.57 19.14 21.92
N GLY A 171 1.30 18.55 22.87
CA GLY A 171 1.62 19.16 24.16
C GLY A 171 2.85 20.09 24.18
N ASP A 172 3.51 20.33 23.04
CA ASP A 172 4.73 21.15 22.95
C ASP A 172 4.43 22.66 22.82
N PRO A 173 4.69 23.49 23.85
CA PRO A 173 4.39 24.93 23.86
C PRO A 173 5.32 25.77 22.96
N GLY A 174 6.39 25.20 22.42
CA GLY A 174 7.34 25.89 21.52
C GLY A 174 6.87 26.01 20.06
N ARG A 175 5.76 25.36 19.69
CA ARG A 175 5.27 25.25 18.30
C ARG A 175 4.48 26.48 17.83
N LYS A 176 5.07 27.66 17.95
CA LYS A 176 4.59 28.89 17.29
C LYS A 176 5.32 29.05 15.96
N THR A 177 4.59 29.34 14.88
CA THR A 177 5.22 29.79 13.63
C THR A 177 5.86 31.17 13.85
N ALA A 178 6.74 31.59 12.93
CA ALA A 178 7.39 32.91 12.96
C ALA A 178 6.40 34.09 13.06
N ASP A 179 5.12 33.86 12.76
CA ASP A 179 4.06 34.87 12.73
C ASP A 179 3.04 34.71 13.88
N GLY A 180 3.32 33.85 14.88
CA GLY A 180 2.47 33.68 16.06
C GLY A 180 1.13 32.98 15.83
N GLN A 181 0.85 32.50 14.61
CA GLN A 181 -0.33 31.70 14.30
C GLN A 181 0.00 30.19 14.25
N VAL A 182 -0.87 29.38 14.84
CA VAL A 182 -0.82 27.92 14.71
C VAL A 182 -1.40 27.56 13.34
N ASP A 183 -0.57 27.19 12.36
CA ASP A 183 -1.07 26.62 11.11
C ASP A 183 -1.58 25.20 11.39
N SER A 184 -2.88 25.09 11.65
CA SER A 184 -3.60 23.85 11.85
C SER A 184 -3.49 22.88 10.65
N LYS A 185 -3.00 23.32 9.48
CA LYS A 185 -2.72 22.43 8.33
C LYS A 185 -1.39 21.67 8.42
N GLN A 186 -0.47 22.05 9.31
CA GLN A 186 0.81 21.37 9.55
C GLN A 186 1.04 20.94 11.01
N VAL A 187 0.00 21.01 11.85
CA VAL A 187 0.10 20.55 13.24
C VAL A 187 -0.08 19.02 13.32
N ALA A 188 1.02 18.39 13.77
CA ALA A 188 1.22 17.02 14.24
C ALA A 188 1.11 15.86 13.22
N ALA A 189 2.24 15.49 12.62
CA ALA A 189 2.61 14.08 12.53
C ALA A 189 4.14 13.95 12.70
N ARG A 190 4.55 13.63 13.94
CA ARG A 190 5.90 13.10 14.22
C ARG A 190 6.08 11.69 13.65
N VAL A 191 4.99 11.02 13.27
CA VAL A 191 4.96 9.66 12.69
C VAL A 191 3.83 9.57 11.66
N TYR A 192 4.17 9.07 10.48
CA TYR A 192 3.27 8.63 9.41
C TYR A 192 3.46 7.13 9.20
N THR A 193 2.37 6.36 9.11
CA THR A 193 2.42 4.92 8.83
C THR A 193 1.87 4.64 7.44
N ILE A 194 2.68 3.97 6.61
CA ILE A 194 2.33 3.48 5.28
C ILE A 194 2.42 1.97 5.31
N VAL A 195 1.33 1.28 4.94
CA VAL A 195 1.30 -0.18 4.89
C VAL A 195 1.16 -0.65 3.45
N VAL A 196 2.19 -1.33 2.96
CA VAL A 196 2.31 -1.82 1.59
C VAL A 196 2.15 -3.33 1.58
N GLY A 197 1.33 -3.85 0.67
CA GLY A 197 1.17 -5.29 0.45
C GLY A 197 1.22 -5.63 -1.02
N HIS A 198 2.09 -6.56 -1.40
CA HIS A 198 2.18 -7.09 -2.76
C HIS A 198 1.53 -8.47 -2.87
N SER A 199 0.77 -8.76 -3.93
CA SER A 199 0.22 -10.11 -4.17
C SER A 199 -0.60 -10.64 -2.97
N PHE A 200 -0.26 -11.80 -2.40
CA PHE A 200 -0.85 -12.33 -1.16
C PHE A 200 -0.48 -11.53 0.09
N GLY A 201 0.65 -10.81 0.10
CA GLY A 201 0.91 -9.77 1.09
C GLY A 201 -0.14 -8.65 1.05
N GLY A 202 -0.65 -8.33 -0.14
CA GLY A 202 -1.80 -7.44 -0.31
C GLY A 202 -3.10 -8.00 0.30
N LEU A 203 -3.31 -9.31 0.21
CA LEU A 203 -4.41 -10.00 0.91
C LEU A 203 -4.22 -9.93 2.43
N ILE A 204 -3.00 -10.17 2.93
CA ILE A 204 -2.67 -10.09 4.36
C ILE A 204 -2.99 -8.69 4.90
N VAL A 205 -2.44 -7.66 4.26
CA VAL A 205 -2.63 -6.25 4.64
C VAL A 205 -4.11 -5.88 4.62
N PHE A 206 -4.82 -6.17 3.51
CA PHE A 206 -6.22 -5.78 3.39
C PHE A 206 -7.12 -6.49 4.41
N ASN A 207 -6.94 -7.81 4.61
CA ASN A 207 -7.73 -8.56 5.60
C ASN A 207 -7.39 -8.16 7.05
N ALA A 208 -6.16 -7.73 7.32
CA ALA A 208 -5.76 -7.26 8.64
C ALA A 208 -6.34 -5.86 8.96
N LEU A 209 -6.46 -4.98 7.96
CA LEU A 209 -6.85 -3.57 8.14
C LEU A 209 -8.30 -3.25 7.76
N SER A 210 -8.98 -4.09 6.97
CA SER A 210 -10.30 -3.76 6.40
C SER A 210 -11.33 -3.31 7.42
N GLN A 211 -11.41 -3.97 8.59
CA GLN A 211 -12.34 -3.57 9.65
C GLN A 211 -12.05 -2.17 10.18
N GLN A 212 -10.77 -1.84 10.41
CA GLN A 212 -10.35 -0.51 10.86
C GLN A 212 -10.65 0.55 9.80
N LEU A 213 -10.27 0.30 8.54
CA LEU A 213 -10.51 1.23 7.43
C LEU A 213 -12.01 1.51 7.23
N ILE A 214 -12.85 0.47 7.30
CA ILE A 214 -14.31 0.59 7.23
C ILE A 214 -14.84 1.43 8.39
N SER A 215 -14.38 1.15 9.62
CA SER A 215 -14.80 1.89 10.81
C SER A 215 -14.43 3.38 10.71
N ASP A 216 -13.18 3.67 10.39
CA ASP A 216 -12.67 5.05 10.32
C ASP A 216 -13.36 5.83 9.21
N LEU A 217 -13.49 5.23 8.02
CA LEU A 217 -14.13 5.91 6.89
C LEU A 217 -15.63 6.08 7.10
N THR A 218 -16.29 5.17 7.81
CA THR A 218 -17.70 5.33 8.22
C THR A 218 -17.86 6.50 9.17
N ALA A 219 -17.00 6.60 10.20
CA ALA A 219 -17.01 7.72 11.13
C ALA A 219 -16.76 9.05 10.41
N VAL A 220 -15.83 9.08 9.44
CA VAL A 220 -15.62 10.25 8.57
C VAL A 220 -16.88 10.57 7.76
N ALA A 221 -17.47 9.58 7.09
CA ALA A 221 -18.67 9.74 6.27
C ALA A 221 -19.84 10.29 7.09
N ASP A 222 -20.12 9.73 8.27
CA ASP A 222 -21.23 10.16 9.10
C ASP A 222 -21.05 11.59 9.61
N ASN A 223 -19.81 11.98 9.96
CA ASN A 223 -19.51 13.36 10.34
C ASN A 223 -19.74 14.35 9.19
N VAL A 224 -19.28 14.04 7.97
CA VAL A 224 -19.47 14.97 6.82
C VAL A 224 -20.89 14.99 6.30
N CYS A 225 -21.63 13.88 6.41
CA CYS A 225 -23.01 13.79 5.92
C CYS A 225 -24.03 14.42 6.90
N THR A 226 -23.62 14.71 8.14
CA THR A 226 -24.52 15.28 9.16
C THR A 226 -24.50 16.81 9.11
N PRO A 227 -25.67 17.49 9.03
CA PRO A 227 -25.73 18.95 9.11
C PRO A 227 -25.08 19.47 10.41
N GLY A 228 -24.11 20.37 10.29
CA GLY A 228 -23.36 20.89 11.43
C GLY A 228 -22.28 19.95 11.99
N GLY A 229 -22.02 18.81 11.34
CA GLY A 229 -20.93 17.92 11.69
C GLY A 229 -19.57 18.59 11.52
N VAL A 230 -18.65 18.33 12.46
CA VAL A 230 -17.31 18.91 12.47
C VAL A 230 -16.38 18.03 11.64
N THR A 231 -15.70 18.62 10.67
CA THR A 231 -14.58 17.97 9.97
C THR A 231 -13.34 18.00 10.86
N GLY A 232 -12.76 16.84 11.18
CA GLY A 232 -11.47 16.76 11.88
C GLY A 232 -11.38 15.87 13.12
N VAL A 233 -12.42 15.12 13.49
CA VAL A 233 -12.46 14.38 14.77
C VAL A 233 -11.59 13.10 14.77
N SER A 234 -11.30 12.50 13.62
CA SER A 234 -10.33 11.38 13.53
C SER A 234 -9.74 11.28 12.13
N ARG A 235 -8.41 11.19 12.02
CA ARG A 235 -7.74 10.80 10.77
C ARG A 235 -7.75 9.27 10.70
N PRO A 236 -8.22 8.65 9.59
CA PRO A 236 -8.13 7.21 9.43
C PRO A 236 -6.70 6.69 9.64
N TRP A 237 -6.59 5.48 10.16
CA TRP A 237 -5.31 4.80 10.34
C TRP A 237 -5.27 3.46 9.57
N PRO A 238 -4.14 3.11 8.92
CA PRO A 238 -2.90 3.88 8.77
C PRO A 238 -3.08 5.10 7.86
N ASP A 239 -2.07 5.98 7.77
CA ASP A 239 -2.15 7.19 6.93
C ASP A 239 -2.25 6.86 5.44
N SER A 240 -1.68 5.72 5.01
CA SER A 240 -1.92 5.16 3.68
C SER A 240 -1.74 3.65 3.63
N VAL A 241 -2.56 3.00 2.82
CA VAL A 241 -2.43 1.59 2.43
C VAL A 241 -2.16 1.51 0.94
N VAL A 242 -1.11 0.79 0.55
CA VAL A 242 -0.74 0.59 -0.86
C VAL A 242 -0.78 -0.89 -1.18
N LEU A 243 -1.67 -1.29 -2.08
CA LEU A 243 -1.80 -2.68 -2.51
C LEU A 243 -1.32 -2.82 -3.95
N ILE A 244 -0.28 -3.61 -4.17
CA ILE A 244 0.31 -3.79 -5.49
C ILE A 244 -0.04 -5.19 -5.98
N ASN A 245 -0.74 -5.26 -7.13
CA ASN A 245 -1.24 -6.50 -7.70
C ASN A 245 -1.90 -7.41 -6.63
N PRO A 246 -2.86 -6.90 -5.83
CA PRO A 246 -3.41 -7.69 -4.73
C PRO A 246 -4.16 -8.92 -5.23
N ALA A 247 -3.89 -10.06 -4.61
CA ALA A 247 -4.44 -11.36 -5.00
C ALA A 247 -5.64 -11.78 -4.12
N PHE A 248 -6.72 -11.00 -4.13
CA PHE A 248 -7.99 -11.33 -3.47
C PHE A 248 -9.20 -10.84 -4.27
N GLU A 249 -10.39 -11.37 -3.96
CA GLU A 249 -11.61 -11.04 -4.71
C GLU A 249 -12.04 -9.60 -4.50
N ALA A 250 -12.39 -8.90 -5.59
CA ALA A 250 -12.88 -7.54 -5.54
C ALA A 250 -14.18 -7.39 -4.72
N THR A 251 -14.94 -8.47 -4.54
CA THR A 251 -16.12 -8.46 -3.65
C THR A 251 -15.77 -8.09 -2.20
N ARG A 252 -14.54 -8.40 -1.73
CA ARG A 252 -14.08 -7.99 -0.39
C ARG A 252 -13.83 -6.49 -0.30
N PHE A 253 -13.58 -5.84 -1.43
CA PHE A 253 -13.32 -4.41 -1.54
C PHE A 253 -14.61 -3.57 -1.64
N GLU A 254 -15.73 -4.16 -2.07
CA GLU A 254 -17.02 -3.47 -2.28
C GLU A 254 -17.51 -2.65 -1.06
N PRO A 255 -17.49 -3.15 0.19
CA PRO A 255 -17.97 -2.35 1.33
C PRO A 255 -17.18 -1.06 1.52
N LEU A 256 -15.85 -1.13 1.43
CA LEU A 256 -14.98 0.03 1.58
C LEU A 256 -15.20 1.03 0.44
N ASN A 257 -15.33 0.53 -0.81
CA ASN A 257 -15.63 1.38 -1.96
C ASN A 257 -16.94 2.15 -1.78
N ARG A 258 -18.01 1.48 -1.34
CA ARG A 258 -19.31 2.13 -1.13
C ARG A 258 -19.27 3.21 -0.05
N ILE A 259 -18.53 2.99 1.03
CA ILE A 259 -18.39 3.99 2.09
C ILE A 259 -17.57 5.18 1.59
N ALA A 260 -16.51 4.95 0.82
CA ALA A 260 -15.73 6.01 0.19
C ALA A 260 -16.57 6.87 -0.76
N ASP A 261 -17.38 6.24 -1.62
CA ASP A 261 -18.28 6.92 -2.54
C ASP A 261 -19.36 7.72 -1.79
N ARG A 262 -19.92 7.17 -0.70
CA ARG A 262 -20.87 7.89 0.19
C ARG A 262 -20.21 9.13 0.81
N ALA A 263 -19.02 8.99 1.38
CA ALA A 263 -18.29 10.10 1.98
C ALA A 263 -18.03 11.21 0.95
N ALA A 264 -17.56 10.83 -0.24
CA ALA A 264 -17.32 11.76 -1.34
C ALA A 264 -18.61 12.47 -1.80
N ALA A 265 -19.74 11.76 -1.87
CA ALA A 265 -21.03 12.35 -2.21
C ALA A 265 -21.51 13.39 -1.17
N CYS A 266 -21.09 13.26 0.09
CA CYS A 266 -21.30 14.24 1.15
C CYS A 266 -20.23 15.35 1.19
N GLY A 267 -19.33 15.41 0.20
CA GLY A 267 -18.31 16.46 0.11
C GLY A 267 -17.03 16.18 0.90
N TYR A 268 -16.80 14.95 1.36
CA TYR A 268 -15.50 14.58 1.95
C TYR A 268 -14.38 14.68 0.92
N LYS A 269 -13.28 15.32 1.34
CA LYS A 269 -12.07 15.50 0.55
C LYS A 269 -10.89 14.95 1.34
N ALA A 270 -10.30 13.87 0.85
CA ALA A 270 -9.09 13.31 1.44
C ALA A 270 -7.87 14.16 1.04
N ASN A 271 -7.03 14.51 2.01
CA ASN A 271 -5.76 15.20 1.70
C ASN A 271 -4.73 14.26 1.06
N TYR A 272 -4.84 12.96 1.35
CA TYR A 272 -3.99 11.87 0.85
C TYR A 272 -4.87 10.64 0.60
N PRO A 273 -4.53 9.77 -0.37
CA PRO A 273 -5.27 8.52 -0.58
C PRO A 273 -5.07 7.57 0.61
N LEU A 274 -6.18 7.22 1.28
CA LEU A 274 -6.20 6.22 2.35
C LEU A 274 -5.85 4.82 1.82
N LEU A 275 -6.38 4.46 0.64
CA LEU A 275 -6.09 3.19 -0.01
C LEU A 275 -5.77 3.41 -1.48
N THR A 276 -4.59 2.97 -1.91
CA THR A 276 -4.16 2.94 -3.30
C THR A 276 -3.95 1.50 -3.75
N VAL A 277 -4.80 1.02 -4.64
CA VAL A 277 -4.65 -0.26 -5.32
C VAL A 277 -3.98 -0.02 -6.67
N ILE A 278 -2.82 -0.63 -6.91
CA ILE A 278 -2.12 -0.61 -8.20
C ILE A 278 -2.23 -1.98 -8.84
N THR A 279 -2.55 -2.03 -10.13
CA THR A 279 -2.63 -3.28 -10.89
C THR A 279 -1.98 -3.12 -12.25
N ALA A 280 -1.02 -3.99 -12.56
CA ALA A 280 -0.39 -4.02 -13.86
C ALA A 280 -1.36 -4.51 -14.94
N ASP A 281 -1.39 -3.83 -16.08
CA ASP A 281 -2.27 -4.20 -17.20
C ASP A 281 -1.96 -5.60 -17.75
N ASN A 282 -0.72 -6.06 -17.60
CA ASN A 282 -0.26 -7.37 -18.05
C ASN A 282 -0.08 -8.39 -16.92
N ASP A 283 -0.61 -8.13 -15.71
CA ASP A 283 -0.59 -9.14 -14.64
C ASP A 283 -1.47 -10.33 -15.00
N ARG A 284 -0.82 -11.46 -15.28
CA ARG A 284 -1.48 -12.72 -15.64
C ARG A 284 -2.01 -13.47 -14.42
N TRP A 285 -1.36 -13.30 -13.27
CA TRP A 285 -1.69 -14.04 -12.05
C TRP A 285 -2.99 -13.52 -11.45
N THR A 286 -3.12 -12.21 -11.24
CA THR A 286 -4.33 -11.60 -10.66
C THR A 286 -5.41 -11.28 -11.70
N GLY A 287 -5.07 -11.35 -13.00
CA GLY A 287 -6.00 -11.27 -14.11
C GLY A 287 -6.53 -12.64 -14.53
N PRO A 288 -6.15 -13.15 -15.72
CA PRO A 288 -6.76 -14.35 -16.31
C PRO A 288 -6.64 -15.62 -15.46
N VAL A 289 -5.52 -15.86 -14.76
CA VAL A 289 -5.34 -17.07 -13.94
C VAL A 289 -6.27 -17.03 -12.73
N PHE A 290 -6.29 -15.90 -12.00
CA PHE A 290 -7.20 -15.69 -10.88
C PHE A 290 -8.66 -15.87 -11.29
N THR A 291 -9.06 -15.25 -12.41
CA THR A 291 -10.44 -15.33 -12.89
C THR A 291 -10.85 -16.73 -13.31
N ALA A 292 -9.98 -17.47 -14.00
CA ALA A 292 -10.25 -18.86 -14.33
C ALA A 292 -10.42 -19.71 -13.07
N GLY A 293 -9.50 -19.60 -12.11
CA GLY A 293 -9.55 -20.34 -10.85
C GLY A 293 -10.78 -20.04 -10.01
N ARG A 294 -11.10 -18.76 -9.83
CA ARG A 294 -12.32 -18.31 -9.11
C ARG A 294 -13.60 -18.73 -9.82
N SER A 295 -13.63 -18.70 -11.15
CA SER A 295 -14.83 -19.11 -11.89
C SER A 295 -15.20 -20.57 -11.65
N VAL A 296 -14.22 -21.46 -11.44
CA VAL A 296 -14.44 -22.87 -11.07
C VAL A 296 -14.90 -22.98 -9.61
N LEU A 297 -14.23 -22.28 -8.68
CA LEU A 297 -14.53 -22.36 -7.25
C LEU A 297 -15.88 -21.71 -6.87
N THR A 298 -16.46 -20.89 -7.74
CA THR A 298 -17.69 -20.15 -7.47
C THR A 298 -18.92 -20.66 -8.22
N LEU A 299 -18.83 -21.83 -8.89
CA LEU A 299 -19.92 -22.44 -9.67
C LEU A 299 -21.19 -22.71 -8.85
N PHE A 300 -21.06 -22.96 -7.55
CA PHE A 300 -22.18 -23.17 -6.62
C PHE A 300 -22.41 -21.99 -5.66
N GLY A 301 -21.75 -20.85 -5.90
CA GLY A 301 -21.94 -19.63 -5.11
C GLY A 301 -23.31 -19.01 -5.39
N LYS A 302 -23.99 -18.55 -4.33
CA LYS A 302 -25.19 -17.72 -4.45
C LYS A 302 -24.77 -16.25 -4.59
N TYR A 303 -25.55 -15.50 -5.35
CA TYR A 303 -25.36 -14.08 -5.63
C TYR A 303 -26.68 -13.35 -5.38
N ASP A 304 -26.63 -12.02 -5.38
CA ASP A 304 -27.77 -11.14 -5.30
C ASP A 304 -28.69 -11.37 -6.51
N ASP A 305 -29.87 -11.91 -6.21
CA ASP A 305 -30.89 -12.29 -7.16
C ASP A 305 -32.00 -11.23 -7.29
N SER A 306 -31.82 -10.05 -6.68
CA SER A 306 -32.77 -8.93 -6.77
C SER A 306 -32.95 -8.42 -8.20
N SER A 307 -31.89 -8.46 -9.02
CA SER A 307 -31.95 -8.13 -10.45
C SER A 307 -30.83 -8.82 -11.23
N PRO A 308 -31.01 -9.04 -12.56
CA PRO A 308 -29.92 -9.51 -13.41
C PRO A 308 -28.66 -8.65 -13.35
N GLN A 309 -28.82 -7.33 -13.20
CA GLN A 309 -27.73 -6.37 -13.10
C GLN A 309 -26.98 -6.50 -11.76
N SER A 310 -27.69 -6.66 -10.65
CA SER A 310 -27.08 -6.88 -9.32
C SER A 310 -26.27 -8.17 -9.31
N ARG A 311 -26.86 -9.26 -9.80
CA ARG A 311 -26.19 -10.57 -9.94
C ARG A 311 -24.91 -10.45 -10.77
N ALA A 312 -24.99 -9.80 -11.93
CA ALA A 312 -23.84 -9.62 -12.82
C ALA A 312 -22.72 -8.79 -12.17
N LYS A 313 -23.08 -7.72 -11.45
CA LYS A 313 -22.12 -6.88 -10.70
C LYS A 313 -21.42 -7.68 -9.61
N GLU A 314 -22.15 -8.42 -8.79
CA GLU A 314 -21.55 -9.20 -7.71
C GLU A 314 -20.69 -10.33 -8.25
N ARG A 315 -21.18 -11.08 -9.24
CA ARG A 315 -20.41 -12.13 -9.91
C ARG A 315 -19.12 -11.58 -10.51
N ASN A 316 -19.17 -10.43 -11.19
CA ASN A 316 -17.99 -9.80 -11.76
C ASN A 316 -16.94 -9.46 -10.68
N ALA A 317 -17.36 -8.94 -9.52
CA ALA A 317 -16.45 -8.64 -8.41
C ALA A 317 -15.94 -9.89 -7.68
N ASN A 318 -16.69 -10.99 -7.68
CA ASN A 318 -16.29 -12.22 -7.01
C ASN A 318 -15.21 -13.02 -7.80
N VAL A 319 -15.21 -12.90 -9.12
CA VAL A 319 -14.29 -13.63 -10.01
C VAL A 319 -13.08 -12.82 -10.48
N HIS A 320 -12.97 -11.55 -10.11
CA HIS A 320 -11.84 -10.71 -10.49
C HIS A 320 -11.19 -10.09 -9.26
N ALA A 321 -9.89 -9.79 -9.35
CA ALA A 321 -9.24 -8.88 -8.40
C ALA A 321 -9.70 -7.43 -8.66
N SER A 322 -9.59 -6.56 -7.65
CA SER A 322 -10.16 -5.20 -7.67
C SER A 322 -9.72 -4.36 -8.86
N GLY A 323 -8.45 -4.45 -9.26
CA GLY A 323 -7.92 -3.76 -10.44
C GLY A 323 -8.51 -4.23 -11.77
N PHE A 324 -9.08 -5.42 -11.87
CA PHE A 324 -9.70 -5.94 -13.11
C PHE A 324 -11.20 -5.66 -13.21
N VAL A 325 -11.79 -5.02 -12.21
CA VAL A 325 -13.21 -4.64 -12.20
C VAL A 325 -13.35 -3.17 -12.60
N ASN A 326 -13.88 -2.92 -13.80
CA ASN A 326 -13.94 -1.57 -14.38
C ASN A 326 -14.63 -0.53 -13.50
N ARG A 327 -15.66 -0.92 -12.74
CA ARG A 327 -16.41 0.03 -11.89
C ARG A 327 -15.62 0.59 -10.71
N TYR A 328 -14.54 -0.07 -10.29
CA TYR A 328 -13.71 0.42 -9.19
C TYR A 328 -12.56 1.30 -9.65
N ARG A 329 -12.20 1.24 -10.94
CA ARG A 329 -11.05 1.95 -11.48
C ARG A 329 -11.27 3.45 -11.39
N THR A 330 -10.24 4.16 -10.97
CA THR A 330 -10.26 5.61 -10.85
C THR A 330 -9.15 6.27 -11.65
N HIS A 331 -8.00 5.62 -11.77
CA HIS A 331 -6.80 6.22 -12.36
C HIS A 331 -6.03 5.25 -13.26
N ARG A 332 -5.14 5.82 -14.07
CA ARG A 332 -4.16 5.11 -14.89
C ARG A 332 -2.82 5.85 -14.89
N LEU A 333 -1.74 5.13 -14.66
CA LEU A 333 -0.37 5.65 -14.80
C LEU A 333 0.05 5.68 -16.27
N CYS A 334 0.88 6.65 -16.64
CA CYS A 334 1.56 6.69 -17.92
C CYS A 334 2.88 7.47 -17.82
N LEU A 335 3.74 7.27 -18.82
CA LEU A 335 4.94 8.08 -19.04
C LEU A 335 4.65 9.00 -20.24
N PRO A 336 4.49 10.32 -20.05
CA PRO A 336 4.28 11.25 -21.15
C PRO A 336 5.46 11.23 -22.12
N THR A 337 5.19 11.32 -23.43
CA THR A 337 6.25 11.48 -24.42
C THR A 337 6.85 12.88 -24.33
N GLY A 338 8.17 12.97 -24.16
CA GLY A 338 8.93 14.23 -24.24
C GLY A 338 9.16 14.98 -22.93
N SER A 339 8.72 14.45 -21.77
CA SER A 339 9.16 14.95 -20.47
C SER A 339 10.48 14.28 -20.07
N ASP A 340 11.40 15.07 -19.50
CA ASP A 340 12.56 14.53 -18.79
C ASP A 340 12.09 13.43 -17.83
N ALA A 341 12.84 12.34 -17.76
CA ALA A 341 12.46 11.00 -17.29
C ALA A 341 11.97 10.83 -15.83
N ALA A 342 11.32 11.83 -15.21
CA ALA A 342 10.92 11.85 -13.81
C ALA A 342 9.43 12.19 -13.56
N THR A 343 8.65 12.63 -14.55
CA THR A 343 7.23 12.96 -14.34
C THR A 343 6.32 11.83 -14.79
N ILE A 344 5.86 11.01 -13.84
CA ILE A 344 4.79 10.05 -14.06
C ILE A 344 3.48 10.83 -14.07
N SER A 345 2.70 10.62 -15.11
CA SER A 345 1.36 11.19 -15.20
C SER A 345 0.32 10.17 -14.81
N VAL A 346 -0.69 10.66 -14.09
CA VAL A 346 -1.84 9.85 -13.69
C VAL A 346 -3.08 10.52 -14.24
N ALA A 347 -3.85 9.78 -15.04
CA ALA A 347 -5.09 10.28 -15.62
C ALA A 347 -6.30 9.44 -15.15
N LEU A 348 -7.46 10.10 -15.14
CA LEU A 348 -8.74 9.52 -14.78
C LEU A 348 -9.18 8.39 -15.71
N THR A 349 -9.85 7.38 -15.14
CA THR A 349 -10.54 6.34 -15.93
C THR A 349 -11.96 6.08 -15.41
N PRO A 350 -13.00 6.09 -16.28
CA PRO A 350 -12.97 6.52 -17.68
C PRO A 350 -12.56 7.99 -17.82
N ALA A 351 -12.11 8.39 -19.01
CA ALA A 351 -11.72 9.78 -19.29
C ALA A 351 -12.85 10.72 -18.85
N SER A 352 -12.60 11.46 -17.78
CA SER A 352 -13.57 12.36 -17.16
C SER A 352 -13.10 13.79 -17.36
N THR A 353 -14.04 14.70 -17.63
CA THR A 353 -13.77 16.15 -17.67
C THR A 353 -13.64 16.76 -16.26
N ALA A 354 -13.67 15.94 -15.21
CA ALA A 354 -13.54 16.41 -13.83
C ALA A 354 -12.17 17.05 -13.56
N ASP A 355 -12.18 18.13 -12.76
CA ASP A 355 -10.97 18.81 -12.30
C ASP A 355 -10.07 17.79 -11.55
N PRO A 356 -8.80 17.61 -11.95
CA PRO A 356 -7.88 16.65 -11.31
C PRO A 356 -7.76 16.87 -9.78
N ARG A 357 -7.99 18.08 -9.27
CA ARG A 357 -8.04 18.38 -7.83
C ARG A 357 -9.20 17.67 -7.10
N THR A 358 -10.36 17.56 -7.73
CA THR A 358 -11.53 16.85 -7.16
C THR A 358 -11.33 15.35 -7.08
N VAL A 359 -10.32 14.84 -7.77
CA VAL A 359 -10.03 13.41 -7.89
C VAL A 359 -8.87 13.02 -6.99
N SER A 360 -7.86 13.89 -6.85
CA SER A 360 -6.85 13.75 -5.79
C SER A 360 -7.46 13.71 -4.39
N GLU A 361 -8.67 14.25 -4.25
CA GLU A 361 -9.46 14.27 -3.02
C GLU A 361 -10.18 12.94 -2.71
N ARG A 362 -10.09 11.91 -3.57
CA ARG A 362 -10.68 10.59 -3.30
C ARG A 362 -9.89 9.83 -2.23
N ALA A 363 -10.59 9.23 -1.28
CA ALA A 363 -9.98 8.36 -0.26
C ALA A 363 -9.42 7.05 -0.84
N VAL A 364 -10.02 6.54 -1.92
CA VAL A 364 -9.69 5.24 -2.50
C VAL A 364 -9.33 5.38 -3.97
N TRP A 365 -8.12 4.95 -4.33
CA TRP A 365 -7.58 4.99 -5.68
C TRP A 365 -7.39 3.56 -6.18
N VAL A 366 -7.90 3.25 -7.37
CA VAL A 366 -7.67 1.98 -8.07
C VAL A 366 -7.06 2.32 -9.41
N VAL A 367 -5.80 1.94 -9.57
CA VAL A 367 -4.87 2.51 -10.54
C VAL A 367 -4.37 1.40 -11.46
N GLY A 368 -4.63 1.54 -12.76
CA GLY A 368 -4.01 0.69 -13.79
C GLY A 368 -2.59 1.17 -14.12
N ALA A 369 -1.64 0.25 -14.23
CA ALA A 369 -0.25 0.56 -14.56
C ALA A 369 0.21 -0.16 -15.84
N PRO A 370 0.80 0.55 -16.82
CA PRO A 370 1.32 -0.09 -18.02
C PRO A 370 2.61 -0.87 -17.71
N PRO A 371 3.00 -1.84 -18.56
CA PRO A 371 4.16 -2.71 -18.35
C PRO A 371 5.53 -2.02 -18.36
N VAL A 372 5.58 -0.69 -18.56
CA VAL A 372 6.79 0.12 -18.45
C VAL A 372 6.97 0.69 -17.03
N ILE A 373 5.90 0.70 -16.22
CA ILE A 373 5.90 1.17 -14.83
C ILE A 373 5.82 -0.03 -13.87
N VAL A 374 4.90 -0.97 -14.13
CA VAL A 374 4.78 -2.24 -13.39
C VAL A 374 4.70 -3.36 -14.40
N ASP A 375 5.71 -4.23 -14.47
CA ASP A 375 5.75 -5.31 -15.46
C ASP A 375 5.32 -6.65 -14.85
N GLY A 376 4.15 -7.13 -15.26
CA GLY A 376 3.58 -8.38 -14.78
C GLY A 376 3.25 -8.33 -13.28
N HIS A 377 3.44 -9.46 -12.61
CA HIS A 377 3.06 -9.61 -11.21
C HIS A 377 4.13 -9.08 -10.26
N ASP A 378 5.41 -9.37 -10.51
CA ASP A 378 6.52 -9.12 -9.58
C ASP A 378 7.43 -7.95 -9.98
N GLY A 379 7.25 -7.37 -11.17
CA GLY A 379 8.05 -6.25 -11.66
C GLY A 379 7.56 -4.89 -11.16
N PHE A 380 7.31 -4.76 -9.85
CA PHE A 380 6.67 -3.55 -9.28
C PHE A 380 7.63 -2.45 -8.85
N LEU A 381 8.81 -2.79 -8.31
CA LEU A 381 9.81 -1.78 -7.99
C LEU A 381 10.57 -1.36 -9.26
N TYR A 382 11.01 -2.36 -10.03
CA TYR A 382 11.61 -2.19 -11.34
C TYR A 382 10.81 -3.01 -12.35
N ALA A 383 10.32 -2.37 -13.42
CA ALA A 383 9.60 -3.04 -14.51
C ALA A 383 10.57 -3.96 -15.30
N ARG A 384 10.77 -5.19 -14.82
CA ARG A 384 11.82 -6.12 -15.27
C ARG A 384 11.65 -6.57 -16.73
N ARG A 385 12.08 -5.75 -17.69
CA ARG A 385 12.21 -6.12 -19.11
C ARG A 385 13.62 -6.60 -19.43
N ARG A 386 13.76 -7.41 -20.49
CA ARG A 386 15.08 -7.76 -21.05
C ARG A 386 15.79 -6.47 -21.49
N GLY A 387 16.95 -6.16 -20.90
CA GLY A 387 17.74 -4.96 -21.23
C GLY A 387 18.19 -4.19 -19.98
N ALA A 388 18.28 -2.86 -20.11
CA ALA A 388 18.63 -1.97 -19.00
C ALA A 388 17.55 -1.96 -17.90
N ILE A 389 17.97 -1.83 -16.65
CA ILE A 389 17.06 -1.72 -15.50
C ILE A 389 16.35 -0.36 -15.62
N PRO A 390 15.02 -0.33 -15.75
CA PRO A 390 14.30 0.93 -15.85
C PRO A 390 14.33 1.69 -14.52
N GLN A 391 13.97 2.97 -14.56
CA GLN A 391 13.80 3.76 -13.33
C GLN A 391 12.69 3.17 -12.46
N PRO A 392 12.75 3.34 -11.12
CA PRO A 392 11.73 2.86 -10.18
C PRO A 392 10.50 3.78 -10.20
N TYR A 393 9.86 3.87 -11.37
CA TYR A 393 8.79 4.83 -11.63
C TYR A 393 7.67 4.75 -10.59
N LEU A 394 7.13 3.55 -10.34
CA LEU A 394 6.04 3.40 -9.37
C LEU A 394 6.40 4.00 -8.00
N LEU A 395 7.62 3.77 -7.52
CA LEU A 395 8.07 4.28 -6.24
C LEU A 395 8.20 5.81 -6.24
N TYR A 396 8.77 6.41 -7.29
CA TYR A 396 8.82 7.87 -7.40
C TYR A 396 7.43 8.50 -7.35
N TRP A 397 6.46 7.91 -8.04
CA TRP A 397 5.09 8.37 -7.96
C TRP A 397 4.47 8.18 -6.57
N LEU A 398 4.66 7.03 -5.93
CA LEU A 398 4.15 6.78 -4.58
C LEU A 398 4.75 7.74 -3.54
N VAL A 399 6.02 8.09 -3.65
CA VAL A 399 6.61 9.10 -2.77
C VAL A 399 6.02 10.48 -3.08
N ALA A 400 5.85 10.82 -4.35
CA ALA A 400 5.22 12.07 -4.76
C ALA A 400 3.79 12.21 -4.23
N THR A 401 2.99 11.14 -4.18
CA THR A 401 1.62 11.21 -3.59
C THR A 401 1.64 11.48 -2.09
N HIS A 402 2.72 11.16 -1.38
CA HIS A 402 2.88 11.43 0.06
C HIS A 402 3.55 12.77 0.34
N VAL A 403 4.34 13.30 -0.60
CA VAL A 403 4.95 14.64 -0.49
C VAL A 403 3.96 15.71 -0.94
N ASP A 404 3.39 15.60 -2.13
CA ASP A 404 2.44 16.57 -2.69
C ASP A 404 1.45 15.86 -3.64
N PRO A 405 0.34 15.30 -3.09
CA PRO A 405 -0.63 14.54 -3.89
C PRO A 405 -1.29 15.36 -5.01
N ALA A 406 -1.37 16.70 -4.87
CA ALA A 406 -1.90 17.56 -5.92
C ALA A 406 -0.99 17.61 -7.16
N LYS A 407 0.33 17.46 -6.97
CA LYS A 407 1.30 17.36 -8.08
C LYS A 407 1.48 15.94 -8.60
N ALA A 408 1.08 14.93 -7.83
CA ALA A 408 1.18 13.54 -8.22
C ALA A 408 0.07 13.10 -9.21
N VAL A 409 -0.94 13.94 -9.44
CA VAL A 409 -2.01 13.72 -10.43
C VAL A 409 -1.84 14.72 -11.57
N SER A 410 -1.89 14.22 -12.80
CA SER A 410 -1.80 15.06 -14.00
C SER A 410 -3.19 15.48 -14.50
N PRO A 411 -3.30 16.51 -15.34
CA PRO A 411 -4.55 16.86 -15.98
C PRO A 411 -5.21 15.68 -16.73
N PRO A 412 -6.55 15.65 -16.84
CA PRO A 412 -7.25 14.64 -17.62
C PRO A 412 -6.74 14.56 -19.07
N GLY A 413 -6.72 13.35 -19.63
CA GLY A 413 -6.36 13.12 -21.03
C GLY A 413 -4.87 12.90 -21.31
N VAL A 414 -3.96 13.16 -20.36
CA VAL A 414 -2.51 12.98 -20.55
C VAL A 414 -2.12 11.51 -20.82
N CYS A 415 -2.85 10.55 -20.25
CA CYS A 415 -2.60 9.12 -20.47
C CYS A 415 -3.45 8.49 -21.58
N GLY A 416 -4.15 9.31 -22.40
CA GLY A 416 -5.06 8.83 -23.44
C GLY A 416 -6.33 8.15 -22.90
N ALA A 417 -7.21 7.74 -23.81
CA ALA A 417 -8.39 6.93 -23.47
C ALA A 417 -7.98 5.48 -23.18
N TRP A 418 -8.57 4.88 -22.15
CA TRP A 418 -8.28 3.49 -21.80
C TRP A 418 -9.05 2.52 -22.71
N HIS A 419 -8.32 1.74 -23.49
CA HIS A 419 -8.88 0.60 -24.22
C HIS A 419 -8.41 -0.68 -23.58
N TRP A 420 -9.34 -1.48 -23.05
CA TRP A 420 -9.06 -2.90 -22.86
C TRP A 420 -8.85 -3.51 -24.25
N PRO A 421 -7.82 -4.32 -24.48
CA PRO A 421 -7.86 -5.22 -25.63
C PRO A 421 -9.11 -6.07 -25.44
N ALA A 422 -10.12 -5.86 -26.30
CA ALA A 422 -11.34 -6.66 -26.29
C ALA A 422 -10.95 -8.14 -26.20
N ARG A 423 -11.41 -8.82 -25.14
CA ARG A 423 -11.30 -10.26 -24.98
C ARG A 423 -12.67 -10.79 -24.66
#